data_AF-A0A849QIE1-F1
#
_entry.id   AF-A0A849QIE1-F1
#
_cell.length_a   1.000
_cell.length_b   1.000
_cell.length_c   1.000
_cell.angle_alpha   90.00
_cell.angle_beta   90.00
_cell.angle_gamma   90.00
#
_symmetry.space_group_name_H-M   'P 1'
#
loop_
_entity.id
_entity.type
_entity.pdbx_description
1 polymer ?
#
loop_
_entity_poly.entity_id
_entity_poly.type
_entity_poly.pdbx_seq_one_letter_code
_entity_poly.pdbx_strand_id
1 'polypeptide(L)' 'MRCGTVGCRCQTDPKALHSPYYEWTRKVQGKTVSVRLKKGEAEQLMEWIENKRHFYRIISKMEKTTLEAVNLIRI' A
#
# COMPACT_ATOMS: atom_id res chain seq x y z
N MET A 1 1.33 10.60 -15.98
CA MET A 1 1.59 9.27 -16.58
C MET A 1 1.23 9.28 -18.06
N ARG A 2 1.96 8.52 -18.88
CA ARG A 2 1.62 8.29 -20.30
C ARG A 2 0.68 7.10 -20.38
N CYS A 3 -0.34 7.18 -21.24
CA CYS A 3 -1.28 6.09 -21.47
C CYS A 3 -0.96 5.33 -22.77
N GLY A 4 -1.56 4.14 -22.92
CA GLY A 4 -1.37 3.29 -24.11
C GLY A 4 -2.23 3.67 -25.32
N THR A 5 -3.09 4.69 -25.21
CA THR A 5 -4.01 5.06 -26.29
C THR A 5 -3.26 5.73 -27.43
N VAL A 6 -3.33 5.15 -28.63
CA VAL A 6 -2.71 5.69 -29.85
C VAL A 6 -3.23 7.11 -30.12
N GLY A 7 -2.32 8.05 -30.37
CA GLY A 7 -2.65 9.44 -30.65
C GLY A 7 -2.98 10.29 -29.42
N CYS A 8 -2.84 9.77 -28.20
CA CYS A 8 -3.07 10.57 -27.01
C CYS A 8 -1.97 11.64 -26.85
N ARG A 9 -2.38 12.89 -26.59
CA ARG A 9 -1.46 14.02 -26.36
C ARG A 9 -0.45 13.77 -25.23
N CYS A 10 -0.79 12.97 -24.22
CA CYS A 10 0.15 12.66 -23.13
C CYS A 10 1.43 11.94 -23.60
N GLN A 11 1.43 11.35 -24.79
CA GLN A 11 2.60 10.66 -25.36
C GLN A 11 3.65 11.65 -25.87
N THR A 12 3.25 12.83 -26.34
CA THR A 12 4.12 13.82 -26.98
C THR A 12 4.22 15.14 -26.22
N ASP A 13 3.21 15.50 -25.42
CA ASP A 13 3.13 16.76 -24.68
C ASP A 13 3.27 16.51 -23.16
N PRO A 14 4.39 16.91 -22.52
CA PRO A 14 4.59 16.79 -21.08
C PRO A 14 3.55 17.51 -20.22
N LYS A 15 2.89 18.56 -20.74
CA LYS A 15 1.81 19.27 -20.02
C LYS A 15 0.48 18.52 -20.08
N ALA A 16 0.33 17.60 -21.04
CA ALA A 16 -0.84 16.74 -21.20
C ALA A 16 -0.72 15.40 -20.45
N LEU A 17 0.27 15.25 -19.56
CA LEU A 17 0.40 14.05 -18.74
C LEU A 17 -0.84 13.89 -17.86
N HIS A 18 -1.39 12.68 -17.83
CA HIS A 18 -2.46 12.38 -16.88
C HIS A 18 -1.92 12.53 -15.45
N SER A 19 -2.73 13.12 -14.59
CA SER A 19 -2.48 13.09 -13.15
C SER A 19 -2.32 11.64 -12.68
N PRO A 20 -1.57 11.38 -11.60
CA PRO A 20 -1.53 10.06 -11.01
C PRO A 20 -2.95 9.57 -10.72
N TYR A 21 -3.27 8.37 -11.18
CA TYR A 21 -4.47 7.68 -10.71
C TYR A 21 -4.13 7.12 -9.34
N TYR A 22 -4.80 7.64 -8.31
CA TYR A 22 -4.78 7.00 -7.01
C TYR A 22 -5.83 5.91 -7.04
N GLU A 23 -5.38 4.67 -7.11
CA GLU A 23 -6.26 3.50 -7.06
C GLU A 23 -5.88 2.65 -5.86
N TRP A 24 -6.89 2.28 -5.09
CA TRP A 24 -6.76 1.32 -4.02
C TRP A 24 -7.43 0.03 -4.43
N THR A 25 -6.67 -1.06 -4.41
CA THR A 25 -7.17 -2.39 -4.76
C THR A 25 -6.89 -3.36 -3.63
N ARG A 26 -7.90 -4.14 -3.22
CA ARG A 26 -7.75 -5.17 -2.18
C ARG A 26 -8.74 -6.32 -2.38
N LYS A 27 -8.40 -7.51 -1.88
CA LYS A 27 -9.35 -8.61 -1.72
C LYS A 27 -10.29 -8.38 -0.53
N VAL A 28 -11.58 -8.41 -0.77
CA VAL A 28 -12.66 -8.39 0.25
C VAL A 28 -13.55 -9.59 -0.01
N GLN A 29 -13.68 -10.49 0.98
CA GLN A 29 -14.47 -11.73 0.85
C GLN A 29 -14.14 -12.53 -0.43
N GLY A 30 -12.83 -12.66 -0.74
CA GLY A 30 -12.35 -13.37 -1.93
C GLY A 30 -12.48 -12.60 -3.26
N LYS A 31 -13.22 -11.48 -3.30
CA LYS A 31 -13.39 -10.66 -4.51
C LYS A 31 -12.38 -9.51 -4.54
N THR A 32 -11.89 -9.15 -5.72
CA THR A 32 -11.04 -7.97 -5.90
C THR A 32 -11.93 -6.74 -5.92
N VAL A 33 -11.71 -5.82 -5.00
CA VAL A 33 -12.37 -4.51 -4.93
C VAL A 33 -11.34 -3.46 -5.30
N SER A 34 -11.67 -2.64 -6.29
CA SER A 34 -10.84 -1.53 -6.76
C SER A 34 -11.63 -0.23 -6.66
N VAL A 35 -11.03 0.78 -6.02
CA VAL A 35 -11.64 2.10 -5.79
C VAL A 35 -10.67 3.18 -6.24
N ARG A 36 -11.17 4.15 -7.00
CA ARG A 36 -10.43 5.37 -7.33
C ARG A 36 -10.53 6.36 -6.19
N LEU A 37 -9.41 6.95 -5.82
CA LEU A 37 -9.27 7.88 -4.73
C LEU A 37 -8.93 9.28 -5.24
N LYS A 38 -9.33 10.28 -4.48
CA LYS A 38 -8.75 11.63 -4.55
C LYS A 38 -7.37 11.60 -3.92
N LYS A 39 -6.54 12.59 -4.26
CA LYS A 39 -5.18 12.73 -3.72
C LYS A 39 -5.13 12.67 -2.19
N GLY A 40 -5.94 13.46 -1.50
CA GLY A 40 -5.96 13.48 -0.03
C GLY A 40 -6.42 12.15 0.60
N GLU A 41 -7.38 11.47 -0.01
CA GLU A 41 -7.83 10.13 0.44
C GLU A 41 -6.70 9.10 0.28
N ALA A 42 -5.93 9.20 -0.81
CA ALA A 42 -4.79 8.34 -1.05
C ALA A 42 -3.66 8.58 -0.04
N GLU A 43 -3.35 9.85 0.26
CA GLU A 43 -2.36 10.22 1.28
C GLU A 43 -2.75 9.66 2.65
N GLN A 44 -4.01 9.83 3.05
CA GLN A 44 -4.53 9.29 4.31
C GLN A 44 -4.48 7.76 4.36
N LEU A 45 -4.91 7.07 3.29
CA LEU A 45 -4.86 5.61 3.25
C LEU A 45 -3.43 5.07 3.24
N MET A 46 -2.48 5.76 2.60
CA MET A 46 -1.07 5.39 2.64
C MET A 46 -0.52 5.44 4.07
N GLU A 47 -0.82 6.50 4.82
CA GLU A 47 -0.43 6.62 6.22
C GLU A 47 -0.98 5.44 7.05
N TRP A 48 -2.26 5.11 6.88
CA TRP A 48 -2.89 4.01 7.61
C TRP A 48 -2.31 2.64 7.24
N ILE A 49 -1.96 2.44 5.96
CA ILE A 49 -1.28 1.23 5.50
C ILE A 49 0.10 1.10 6.17
N GLU A 50 0.86 2.18 6.28
CA GLU A 50 2.15 2.19 6.97
C GLU A 50 2.01 1.92 8.47
N ASN A 51 1.03 2.54 9.14
CA ASN A 51 0.75 2.27 10.55
C ASN A 51 0.44 0.80 10.80
N LYS A 52 -0.39 0.19 9.94
CA LYS A 52 -0.67 -1.24 9.99
C LYS A 52 0.59 -2.08 9.79
N ARG A 53 1.45 -1.75 8.81
CA ARG A 53 2.73 -2.44 8.59
C ARG A 53 3.62 -2.35 9.82
N HIS A 54 3.71 -1.17 10.43
CA HIS A 54 4.48 -0.94 11.63
C HIS A 54 3.97 -1.78 12.81
N PHE A 55 2.66 -1.80 13.04
CA PHE A 55 2.02 -2.64 14.06
C PHE A 55 2.41 -4.11 13.93
N TYR A 56 2.32 -4.71 12.73
CA TYR A 56 2.72 -6.10 12.53
C TYR A 56 4.22 -6.35 12.73
N ARG A 57 5.08 -5.37 12.43
CA ARG A 57 6.52 -5.47 12.75
C ARG A 57 6.75 -5.52 14.26
N ILE A 58 5.97 -4.76 15.04
CA ILE A 58 6.06 -4.79 16.51
C ILE A 58 5.62 -6.17 17.03
N ILE A 59 4.46 -6.67 16.58
CA ILE A 59 3.98 -8.01 16.96
C ILE A 59 5.06 -9.06 16.68
N SER A 60 5.63 -9.07 15.47
CA SER A 60 6.67 -10.04 15.10
C SER A 60 7.91 -9.96 15.99
N LYS A 61 8.30 -8.74 16.42
CA LYS A 61 9.40 -8.57 17.39
C LYS A 61 9.03 -9.14 18.76
N MET A 62 7.82 -8.90 19.24
CA MET A 62 7.35 -9.44 20.52
C MET A 62 7.34 -10.97 20.50
N GLU A 63 6.82 -11.58 19.42
CA GLU A 63 6.84 -13.02 19.22
C GLU A 63 8.28 -13.58 19.28
N LYS A 64 9.22 -12.95 18.56
CA LYS A 64 10.63 -13.33 18.58
C LYS A 64 11.22 -13.27 19.99
N THR A 65 10.94 -12.20 20.74
CA THR A 65 11.40 -12.07 22.13
C THR A 65 10.85 -13.18 23.02
N THR A 66 9.58 -13.56 22.87
CA THR A 66 9.02 -14.66 23.66
C THR A 66 9.65 -16.01 23.33
N LEU A 67 9.98 -16.27 22.06
CA LEU A 67 10.68 -17.49 21.65
C LEU A 67 12.09 -17.55 22.23
N GLU A 68 12.82 -16.43 22.22
CA GLU A 68 14.14 -16.32 22.84
C GLU A 68 14.07 -16.56 24.36
N ALA A 69 13.06 -16.00 25.04
CA ALA A 69 12.86 -16.19 26.47
C ALA A 69 12.62 -17.66 26.87
N VAL A 70 11.90 -18.43 26.04
CA VAL A 70 11.68 -19.87 26.31
C VAL A 70 13.01 -20.64 26.39
N ASN A 71 14.00 -20.30 25.56
CA ASN A 71 15.31 -20.94 25.60
C ASN A 71 16.08 -20.62 26.89
N LEU A 72 15.83 -19.45 27.49
CA LEU A 72 16.47 -19.05 28.75
C LEU A 72 15.80 -19.69 29.98
N ILE A 73 14.48 -19.94 29.92
CA ILE A 73 13.71 -20.51 31.03
C ILE A 73 13.86 -22.04 31.09
N ARG A 74 14.05 -22.71 29.95
CA ARG A 74 14.18 -24.18 29.87
C ARG A 74 15.56 -24.73 30.26
N ILE A 75 16.39 -23.94 30.95
CA ILE A 75 17.68 -24.36 31.51
C ILE A 75 17.44 -25.16 32.79
#